data_AF-A0A8J5XGQ2-F1
#
_entry.id   AF-A0A8J5XGQ2-F1
#
_cell.length_a   1.000
_cell.length_b   1.000
_cell.length_c   1.000
_cell.angle_alpha   90.00
_cell.angle_beta   90.00
_cell.angle_gamma   90.00
#
_symmetry.space_group_name_H-M   'P 1'
#
loop_
_entity.id
_entity.type
_entity.pdbx_description
1 polymer ?
#
loop_
_entity_poly.entity_id
_entity_poly.type
_entity_poly.pdbx_seq_one_letter_code
_entity_poly.pdbx_strand_id
1 'polypeptide(L)'
;MDAAIAAAERDAQLASSKANTAAKQLVDWTEGEKSVIKNLKKLGAVIASDAFQQVNSAFVQQHRSVFEFTDENKFEYTALHEQYVELMEKTLVDLAKDVNMDELLSNLPGFMEARAHTEDPEGTGAYIDFLLSLTDFETFKNLMLMANMATTSRPVVAVVADSDAPLQTLDRTALPKVMVEQARALMQLSAEGASVEWKQAVLKKDEMLLETTTLNGVRYARLSMLIDLSVPHAVTCMIDMSVPDRSRWNQMADRVEVHRDERAGKVHDVVCTLHFKMPGVAKLIKSIPSKMTFRIAIEEDAPKPGSVSYVMTGWDLKSDAPDTSSMSMLRVATLEPAGEGVCRVQTIDQQMQAVPEWLSNMWMSNTFAKQVKADMMRYKKHVGLK
;
A
#
# COMPACT_ATOMS: atom_id res chain seq x y z
N MET A 1 -47.67 0.04 12.54
CA MET A 1 -47.80 -1.11 11.62
C MET A 1 -47.03 -0.82 10.33
N ASP A 2 -47.22 0.36 9.74
CA ASP A 2 -46.58 0.77 8.47
C ASP A 2 -45.05 0.79 8.49
N ALA A 3 -44.43 1.18 9.62
CA ALA A 3 -42.97 1.17 9.76
C ALA A 3 -42.38 -0.26 9.75
N ALA A 4 -43.11 -1.24 10.26
CA ALA A 4 -42.67 -2.64 10.27
C ALA A 4 -42.80 -3.28 8.88
N ILE A 5 -43.82 -2.90 8.13
CA ILE A 5 -44.03 -3.33 6.74
C ILE A 5 -42.92 -2.74 5.84
N ALA A 6 -42.61 -1.46 5.98
CA ALA A 6 -41.55 -0.81 5.22
C ALA A 6 -40.14 -1.37 5.53
N ALA A 7 -39.89 -1.80 6.77
CA ALA A 7 -38.65 -2.48 7.15
C ALA A 7 -38.55 -3.86 6.49
N ALA A 8 -39.63 -4.65 6.55
CA ALA A 8 -39.68 -5.97 5.93
C ALA A 8 -39.51 -5.91 4.39
N GLU A 9 -40.09 -4.90 3.73
CA GLU A 9 -39.93 -4.69 2.29
C GLU A 9 -38.50 -4.31 1.90
N ARG A 10 -37.81 -3.47 2.70
CA ARG A 10 -36.39 -3.18 2.49
C ARG A 10 -35.53 -4.42 2.68
N ASP A 11 -35.78 -5.21 3.72
CA ASP A 11 -35.00 -6.43 3.98
C ASP A 11 -35.20 -7.46 2.87
N ALA A 12 -36.42 -7.58 2.34
CA ALA A 12 -36.72 -8.43 1.19
C ALA A 12 -36.04 -7.94 -0.11
N GLN A 13 -36.03 -6.62 -0.36
CA GLN A 13 -35.30 -6.03 -1.49
C GLN A 13 -33.79 -6.20 -1.35
N LEU A 14 -33.25 -6.07 -0.13
CA LEU A 14 -31.83 -6.27 0.15
C LEU A 14 -31.43 -7.74 -0.02
N ALA A 15 -32.29 -8.68 0.42
CA ALA A 15 -32.08 -10.11 0.22
C ALA A 15 -32.15 -10.50 -1.25
N SER A 16 -33.11 -9.96 -2.02
CA SER A 16 -33.23 -10.16 -3.46
C SER A 16 -32.06 -9.56 -4.24
N SER A 17 -31.60 -8.37 -3.85
CA SER A 17 -30.40 -7.75 -4.41
C SER A 17 -29.15 -8.57 -4.11
N LYS A 18 -28.97 -9.05 -2.87
CA LYS A 18 -27.86 -9.95 -2.50
C LYS A 18 -27.91 -11.26 -3.28
N ALA A 19 -29.09 -11.86 -3.45
CA ALA A 19 -29.28 -13.08 -4.23
C ALA A 19 -28.98 -12.87 -5.72
N ASN A 20 -29.39 -11.74 -6.30
CA ASN A 20 -29.08 -11.40 -7.69
C ASN A 20 -27.60 -11.04 -7.92
N THR A 21 -26.94 -10.43 -6.93
CA THR A 21 -25.49 -10.18 -6.97
C THR A 21 -24.69 -11.49 -6.82
N ALA A 22 -25.13 -12.38 -5.93
CA ALA A 22 -24.54 -13.72 -5.78
C ALA A 22 -24.76 -14.59 -7.04
N ALA A 23 -25.93 -14.48 -7.68
CA ALA A 23 -26.23 -15.17 -8.94
C ALA A 23 -25.45 -14.60 -10.14
N LYS A 24 -25.17 -13.29 -10.16
CA LYS A 24 -24.30 -12.66 -11.16
C LYS A 24 -22.81 -13.00 -11.02
N GLN A 25 -22.39 -13.58 -9.89
CA GLN A 25 -21.00 -13.96 -9.63
C GLN A 25 -20.66 -15.42 -9.97
N LEU A 26 -21.62 -16.24 -10.44
CA LEU A 26 -21.27 -17.50 -11.10
C LEU A 26 -20.90 -17.21 -12.57
N VAL A 27 -19.68 -16.72 -12.77
CA VAL A 27 -19.05 -16.82 -14.10
C VAL A 27 -18.79 -18.30 -14.34
N ASP A 28 -19.52 -18.91 -15.27
CA ASP A 28 -19.26 -20.29 -15.68
C ASP A 28 -18.00 -20.32 -16.54
N TRP A 29 -16.89 -20.64 -15.89
CA TRP A 29 -15.59 -20.78 -16.54
C TRP A 29 -15.62 -22.04 -17.42
N THR A 30 -15.13 -21.91 -18.66
CA THR A 30 -14.86 -23.08 -19.49
C THR A 30 -13.81 -23.97 -18.81
N GLU A 31 -13.78 -25.26 -19.15
CA GLU A 31 -12.79 -26.19 -18.59
C GLU A 31 -11.35 -25.74 -18.88
N GLY A 32 -11.11 -25.14 -20.06
CA GLY A 32 -9.81 -24.53 -20.40
C GLY A 32 -9.45 -23.37 -19.47
N GLU A 33 -10.38 -22.44 -19.21
CA GLU A 33 -10.14 -21.32 -18.29
C GLU A 33 -9.95 -21.77 -16.85
N LYS A 34 -10.75 -22.73 -16.36
CA LYS A 34 -10.58 -23.34 -15.02
C LYS A 34 -9.19 -23.97 -14.89
N SER A 35 -8.72 -24.62 -15.95
CA SER A 35 -7.40 -25.23 -15.96
C SER A 35 -6.28 -24.20 -15.92
N VAL A 36 -6.39 -23.11 -16.69
CA VAL A 36 -5.43 -21.98 -16.63
C VAL A 36 -5.38 -21.40 -15.22
N ILE A 37 -6.52 -21.07 -14.63
CA ILE A 37 -6.62 -20.50 -13.27
C ILE A 37 -5.97 -21.45 -12.25
N LYS A 38 -6.29 -22.74 -12.31
CA LYS A 38 -5.74 -23.78 -11.43
C LYS A 38 -4.21 -23.86 -11.55
N ASN A 39 -3.67 -23.87 -12.77
CA ASN A 39 -2.24 -23.98 -13.00
C ASN A 39 -1.49 -22.71 -12.62
N LEU A 40 -2.02 -21.52 -12.90
CA LEU A 40 -1.46 -20.24 -12.46
C LEU A 40 -1.41 -20.12 -10.93
N LYS A 41 -2.44 -20.59 -10.22
CA LYS A 41 -2.44 -20.63 -8.75
C LYS A 41 -1.34 -21.51 -8.19
N LYS A 42 -1.17 -22.71 -8.75
CA LYS A 42 -0.10 -23.63 -8.33
C LYS A 42 1.27 -23.01 -8.57
N LEU A 43 1.46 -22.36 -9.72
CA LEU A 43 2.69 -21.64 -10.04
C LEU A 43 2.91 -20.46 -9.08
N GLY A 44 1.86 -19.73 -8.72
CA GLY A 44 1.88 -18.71 -7.69
C GLY A 44 2.36 -19.21 -6.32
N ALA A 45 1.90 -20.39 -5.91
CA ALA A 45 2.36 -21.03 -4.68
C ALA A 45 3.85 -21.42 -4.74
N VAL A 46 4.33 -21.84 -5.91
CA VAL A 46 5.77 -22.11 -6.14
C VAL A 46 6.59 -20.83 -6.04
N ILE A 47 6.16 -19.75 -6.69
CA ILE A 47 6.84 -18.43 -6.64
C ILE A 47 6.91 -17.92 -5.20
N ALA A 48 5.83 -18.10 -4.43
CA ALA A 48 5.76 -17.69 -3.03
C ALA A 48 6.54 -18.59 -2.06
N SER A 49 7.04 -19.74 -2.52
CA SER A 49 7.71 -20.71 -1.66
C SER A 49 9.08 -20.21 -1.20
N ASP A 50 9.47 -20.59 0.02
CA ASP A 50 10.79 -20.28 0.57
C ASP A 50 11.93 -20.79 -0.33
N ALA A 51 11.74 -21.95 -0.96
CA ALA A 51 12.73 -22.54 -1.87
C ALA A 51 13.01 -21.62 -3.08
N PHE A 52 11.96 -21.11 -3.72
CA PHE A 52 12.11 -20.20 -4.84
C PHE A 52 12.75 -18.86 -4.40
N GLN A 53 12.28 -18.30 -3.28
CA GLN A 53 12.79 -17.03 -2.75
C GLN A 53 14.26 -17.11 -2.33
N GLN A 54 14.71 -18.25 -1.80
CA GLN A 54 16.10 -18.50 -1.45
C GLN A 54 17.01 -18.50 -2.68
N VAL A 55 16.61 -19.16 -3.77
CA VAL A 55 17.40 -19.17 -5.02
C VAL A 55 17.52 -17.76 -5.60
N ASN A 56 16.40 -17.04 -5.70
CA ASN A 56 16.39 -15.65 -6.16
C ASN A 56 17.31 -14.76 -5.30
N SER A 57 17.16 -14.83 -3.97
CA SER A 57 17.95 -14.04 -3.04
C SER A 57 19.44 -14.35 -3.12
N ALA A 58 19.82 -15.62 -3.26
CA ALA A 58 21.21 -16.03 -3.38
C ALA A 58 21.87 -15.46 -4.64
N PHE A 59 21.20 -15.54 -5.78
CA PHE A 59 21.70 -14.98 -7.04
C PHE A 59 21.89 -13.46 -6.94
N VAL A 60 20.86 -12.76 -6.43
CA VAL A 60 20.92 -11.30 -6.24
C VAL A 60 22.07 -10.92 -5.31
N GLN A 61 22.23 -11.60 -4.18
CA GLN A 61 23.32 -11.33 -3.23
C GLN A 61 24.70 -11.52 -3.84
N GLN A 62 24.87 -12.53 -4.69
CA GLN A 62 26.13 -12.87 -5.34
C GLN A 62 26.54 -11.83 -6.40
N HIS A 63 25.58 -11.29 -7.15
CA HIS A 63 25.88 -10.52 -8.36
C HIS A 63 25.62 -9.01 -8.26
N ARG A 64 24.86 -8.55 -7.26
CA ARG A 64 24.52 -7.13 -7.07
C ARG A 64 25.70 -6.16 -7.08
N SER A 65 26.88 -6.55 -6.58
CA SER A 65 28.04 -5.64 -6.45
C SER A 65 28.58 -5.15 -7.80
N VAL A 66 28.24 -5.85 -8.89
CA VAL A 66 28.59 -5.50 -10.26
C VAL A 66 27.82 -4.27 -10.76
N PHE A 67 26.63 -4.04 -10.20
CA PHE A 67 25.68 -3.04 -10.67
C PHE A 67 25.91 -1.68 -10.00
N GLU A 68 25.99 -0.63 -10.84
CA GLU A 68 26.26 0.76 -10.47
C GLU A 68 25.16 1.71 -10.97
N PHE A 69 24.88 2.77 -10.20
CA PHE A 69 23.90 3.82 -10.54
C PHE A 69 24.47 4.77 -11.60
N THR A 70 24.65 4.25 -12.81
CA THR A 70 25.04 5.01 -14.00
C THR A 70 23.96 4.86 -15.07
N ASP A 71 23.81 5.91 -15.89
CA ASP A 71 22.89 5.89 -17.03
C ASP A 71 23.33 4.87 -18.09
N GLU A 72 24.64 4.64 -18.21
CA GLU A 72 25.20 3.65 -19.12
C GLU A 72 25.21 2.25 -18.49
N ASN A 73 24.75 1.25 -19.24
CA ASN A 73 24.74 -0.16 -18.85
C ASN A 73 26.11 -0.80 -19.15
N LYS A 74 26.64 -1.56 -18.19
CA LYS A 74 27.81 -2.41 -18.45
C LYS A 74 27.40 -3.63 -19.26
N PHE A 75 28.26 -4.09 -20.17
CA PHE A 75 28.01 -5.29 -20.98
C PHE A 75 27.73 -6.54 -20.14
N GLU A 76 28.36 -6.64 -18.96
CA GLU A 76 28.15 -7.75 -18.03
C GLU A 76 26.73 -7.82 -17.44
N TYR A 77 25.95 -6.74 -17.48
CA TYR A 77 24.56 -6.76 -16.98
C TYR A 77 23.69 -7.70 -17.82
N THR A 78 23.85 -7.69 -19.14
CA THR A 78 23.08 -8.54 -20.05
C THR A 78 23.39 -10.01 -19.81
N ALA A 79 24.67 -10.36 -19.68
CA ALA A 79 25.09 -11.74 -19.40
C ALA A 79 24.57 -12.23 -18.03
N LEU A 80 24.51 -11.35 -17.03
CA LEU A 80 23.93 -11.67 -15.72
C LEU A 80 22.40 -11.80 -15.77
N HIS A 81 21.73 -11.02 -16.63
CA HIS A 81 20.29 -11.15 -16.84
C HIS A 81 19.92 -12.47 -17.49
N GLU A 82 20.66 -12.89 -18.53
CA GLU A 82 20.46 -14.19 -19.17
C GLU A 82 20.65 -15.35 -18.17
N GLN A 83 21.70 -15.29 -17.35
CA GLN A 83 21.92 -16.27 -16.28
C GLN A 83 20.80 -16.27 -15.24
N TYR A 84 20.27 -15.09 -14.89
CA TYR A 84 19.16 -14.97 -13.96
C TYR A 84 17.89 -15.61 -14.53
N VAL A 85 17.56 -15.32 -15.80
CA VAL A 85 16.39 -15.89 -16.48
C VAL A 85 16.50 -17.41 -16.52
N GLU A 86 17.63 -17.97 -16.98
CA GLU A 86 17.85 -19.42 -17.01
C GLU A 86 17.73 -20.07 -15.63
N LEU A 87 18.28 -19.42 -14.59
CA LEU A 87 18.19 -19.91 -13.22
C LEU A 87 16.73 -19.93 -12.73
N MET A 88 15.99 -18.85 -12.95
CA MET A 88 14.60 -18.74 -12.52
C MET A 88 13.70 -19.72 -13.28
N GLU A 89 13.88 -19.86 -14.60
CA GLU A 89 13.15 -20.83 -15.42
C GLU A 89 13.40 -22.26 -14.94
N LYS A 90 14.66 -22.64 -14.75
CA LYS A 90 15.01 -23.97 -14.23
C LYS A 90 14.38 -24.21 -12.85
N THR A 91 14.47 -23.22 -11.97
CA THR A 91 13.90 -23.31 -10.61
C THR A 91 12.38 -23.46 -10.66
N LEU A 92 11.70 -22.73 -11.54
CA LEU A 92 10.25 -22.89 -11.74
C LEU A 92 9.92 -24.28 -12.24
N VAL A 93 10.62 -24.80 -13.26
CA VAL A 93 10.40 -26.16 -13.78
C VAL A 93 10.61 -27.22 -12.69
N ASP A 94 11.65 -27.07 -11.88
CA ASP A 94 12.00 -28.03 -10.82
C ASP A 94 11.00 -28.01 -9.65
N LEU A 95 10.48 -26.83 -9.28
CA LEU A 95 9.54 -26.68 -8.17
C LEU A 95 8.07 -26.81 -8.59
N ALA A 96 7.74 -26.55 -9.85
CA ALA A 96 6.38 -26.58 -10.39
C ALA A 96 6.02 -27.90 -11.08
N LYS A 97 6.56 -29.04 -10.62
CA LYS A 97 6.30 -30.38 -11.21
C LYS A 97 4.82 -30.75 -11.27
N ASP A 98 4.02 -30.20 -10.36
CA ASP A 98 2.58 -30.44 -10.29
C ASP A 98 1.76 -29.47 -11.17
N VAL A 99 2.43 -28.57 -11.90
CA VAL A 99 1.81 -27.65 -12.87
C VAL A 99 1.85 -28.27 -14.24
N ASN A 100 0.69 -28.41 -14.89
CA ASN A 100 0.64 -28.87 -16.27
C ASN A 100 0.94 -27.68 -17.19
N MET A 101 2.23 -27.48 -17.49
CA MET A 101 2.70 -26.35 -18.29
C MET A 101 2.17 -26.41 -19.73
N ASP A 102 2.06 -27.59 -20.33
CA ASP A 102 1.52 -27.75 -21.69
C ASP A 102 0.06 -27.29 -21.76
N GLU A 103 -0.74 -27.70 -20.78
CA GLU A 103 -2.15 -27.33 -20.68
C GLU A 103 -2.34 -25.85 -20.32
N LEU A 104 -1.46 -25.29 -19.48
CA LEU A 104 -1.44 -23.87 -19.20
C LEU A 104 -1.16 -23.08 -20.48
N LEU A 105 -0.06 -23.39 -21.18
CA LEU A 105 0.39 -22.67 -22.36
C LEU A 105 -0.57 -22.81 -23.55
N SER A 106 -1.22 -23.96 -23.72
CA SER A 106 -2.20 -24.17 -24.79
C SER A 106 -3.47 -23.34 -24.61
N ASN A 107 -3.88 -23.12 -23.35
CA ASN A 107 -5.13 -22.43 -23.03
C ASN A 107 -4.93 -20.95 -22.67
N LEU A 108 -3.71 -20.53 -22.34
CA LEU A 108 -3.40 -19.16 -21.89
C LEU A 108 -3.72 -18.08 -22.94
N PRO A 109 -3.41 -18.23 -24.25
CA PRO A 109 -3.76 -17.21 -25.24
C PRO A 109 -5.27 -16.97 -25.33
N GLY A 110 -6.06 -18.05 -25.39
CA GLY A 110 -7.53 -17.96 -25.41
C GLY A 110 -8.10 -17.37 -24.13
N PHE A 111 -7.50 -17.70 -22.98
CA PHE A 111 -7.83 -17.09 -21.68
C PHE A 111 -7.55 -15.57 -21.69
N MET A 112 -6.39 -15.13 -22.17
CA MET A 112 -6.03 -13.72 -22.23
C MET A 112 -6.93 -12.92 -23.20
N GLU A 113 -7.24 -13.47 -24.37
CA GLU A 113 -8.11 -12.83 -25.37
C GLU A 113 -9.56 -12.73 -24.89
N ALA A 114 -10.12 -13.81 -24.35
CA ALA A 114 -11.50 -13.84 -23.87
C ALA A 114 -11.73 -12.92 -22.66
N ARG A 115 -10.68 -12.61 -21.90
CA ARG A 115 -10.78 -11.95 -20.59
C ARG A 115 -9.98 -10.66 -20.45
N ALA A 116 -9.43 -10.11 -21.55
CA ALA A 116 -8.71 -8.84 -21.58
C ALA A 116 -9.48 -7.62 -21.02
N HIS A 117 -10.80 -7.74 -20.83
CA HIS A 117 -11.69 -6.67 -20.35
C HIS A 117 -12.56 -7.06 -19.14
N THR A 118 -12.31 -8.21 -18.51
CA THR A 118 -13.09 -8.72 -17.35
C THR A 118 -12.26 -8.78 -16.06
N GLU A 119 -12.93 -8.92 -14.91
CA GLU A 119 -12.28 -9.06 -13.60
C GLU A 119 -11.25 -10.21 -13.60
N ASP A 120 -10.04 -9.93 -13.08
CA ASP A 120 -8.94 -10.89 -12.91
C ASP A 120 -9.36 -12.02 -11.94
N PRO A 121 -9.66 -13.23 -12.44
CA PRO A 121 -10.16 -14.28 -11.58
C PRO A 121 -9.09 -14.68 -10.60
N GLU A 122 -9.41 -14.52 -9.32
CA GLU A 122 -8.63 -15.01 -8.19
C GLU A 122 -7.18 -14.47 -8.16
N GLY A 123 -6.94 -13.34 -8.83
CA GLY A 123 -5.62 -12.71 -8.88
C GLY A 123 -4.62 -13.46 -9.77
N THR A 124 -5.07 -14.07 -10.87
CA THR A 124 -4.24 -14.91 -11.76
C THR A 124 -3.40 -14.12 -12.74
N GLY A 125 -3.90 -12.97 -13.22
CA GLY A 125 -3.12 -12.00 -14.01
C GLY A 125 -1.83 -11.62 -13.31
N ALA A 126 -1.81 -11.79 -11.99
CA ALA A 126 -0.66 -11.47 -11.21
C ALA A 126 0.58 -12.31 -11.40
N TYR A 127 0.35 -13.59 -11.53
CA TYR A 127 1.43 -14.55 -11.71
C TYR A 127 1.99 -14.38 -13.12
N ILE A 128 1.14 -14.02 -14.09
CA ILE A 128 1.55 -13.67 -15.45
C ILE A 128 2.48 -12.44 -15.42
N ASP A 129 2.08 -11.35 -14.78
CA ASP A 129 2.91 -10.14 -14.67
C ASP A 129 4.27 -10.44 -14.01
N PHE A 130 4.29 -11.27 -12.97
CA PHE A 130 5.54 -11.69 -12.34
C PHE A 130 6.44 -12.46 -13.31
N LEU A 131 5.90 -13.45 -14.04
CA LEU A 131 6.67 -14.22 -15.01
C LEU A 131 7.24 -13.32 -16.12
N LEU A 132 6.44 -12.38 -16.62
CA LEU A 132 6.89 -11.39 -17.59
C LEU A 132 7.99 -10.48 -17.02
N SER A 133 7.94 -10.17 -15.73
CA SER A 133 8.98 -9.36 -15.09
C SER A 133 10.34 -10.05 -14.97
N LEU A 134 10.39 -11.39 -15.03
CA LEU A 134 11.66 -12.13 -14.99
C LEU A 134 12.50 -11.90 -16.24
N THR A 135 11.84 -11.77 -17.40
CA THR A 135 12.49 -11.55 -18.69
C THR A 135 12.67 -10.07 -19.03
N ASP A 136 12.18 -9.16 -18.18
CA ASP A 136 12.38 -7.72 -18.34
C ASP A 136 13.73 -7.26 -17.77
N PHE A 137 14.63 -6.81 -18.65
CA PHE A 137 15.97 -6.38 -18.28
C PHE A 137 15.96 -5.19 -17.32
N GLU A 138 15.06 -4.22 -17.50
CA GLU A 138 14.98 -3.04 -16.63
C GLU A 138 14.56 -3.43 -15.21
N THR A 139 13.58 -4.31 -15.06
CA THR A 139 13.18 -4.85 -13.75
C THR A 139 14.33 -5.59 -13.08
N PHE A 140 15.07 -6.40 -13.83
CA PHE A 140 16.25 -7.12 -13.33
C PHE A 140 17.40 -6.18 -12.92
N LYS A 141 17.78 -5.23 -13.77
CA LYS A 141 18.83 -4.24 -13.49
C LYS A 141 18.50 -3.47 -12.22
N ASN A 142 17.24 -3.01 -12.10
CA ASN A 142 16.77 -2.31 -10.91
C ASN A 142 16.90 -3.22 -9.68
N LEU A 143 16.40 -4.45 -9.70
CA LEU A 143 16.54 -5.40 -8.59
C LEU A 143 18.00 -5.51 -8.09
N MET A 144 18.97 -5.63 -8.99
CA MET A 144 20.39 -5.75 -8.66
C MET A 144 20.99 -4.48 -8.07
N LEU A 145 20.75 -3.32 -8.71
CA LEU A 145 21.19 -2.01 -8.22
C LEU A 145 20.72 -1.76 -6.80
N MET A 146 19.45 -2.07 -6.55
CA MET A 146 18.82 -1.80 -5.26
C MET A 146 19.34 -2.75 -4.17
N ALA A 147 19.61 -4.02 -4.53
CA ALA A 147 20.24 -4.97 -3.61
C ALA A 147 21.67 -4.54 -3.23
N ASN A 148 22.43 -3.92 -4.15
CA ASN A 148 23.78 -3.44 -3.87
C ASN A 148 23.78 -2.35 -2.79
N MET A 149 22.82 -1.42 -2.85
CA MET A 149 22.65 -0.35 -1.86
C MET A 149 22.33 -0.87 -0.44
N ALA A 150 21.62 -1.99 -0.33
CA ALA A 150 21.13 -2.52 0.94
C ALA A 150 22.23 -3.13 1.84
N THR A 151 23.47 -3.32 1.36
CA THR A 151 24.57 -3.90 2.16
C THR A 151 25.70 -2.94 2.49
N THR A 152 25.72 -1.77 1.88
CA THR A 152 26.66 -0.70 2.25
C THR A 152 26.31 -0.02 3.58
N SER A 153 25.20 -0.38 4.24
CA SER A 153 24.81 0.10 5.57
C SER A 153 25.14 -0.93 6.68
N ARG A 154 26.23 -0.68 7.43
CA ARG A 154 26.56 -1.42 8.68
C ARG A 154 25.90 -0.74 9.89
N PRO A 155 25.53 -1.46 10.97
CA PRO A 155 24.78 -0.90 12.09
C PRO A 155 25.72 -0.31 13.16
N VAL A 156 25.32 0.82 13.78
CA VAL A 156 25.89 1.30 15.04
C VAL A 156 24.75 1.74 15.98
N VAL A 157 24.99 1.45 17.26
CA VAL A 157 24.13 1.53 18.46
C VAL A 157 23.79 2.97 18.87
N ALA A 158 22.57 3.10 19.41
CA ALA A 158 21.95 4.07 20.34
C ALA A 158 22.60 5.45 20.63
N VAL A 159 21.77 6.49 20.79
CA VAL A 159 21.74 7.45 21.91
C VAL A 159 20.43 8.26 21.90
N VAL A 160 20.09 8.81 23.07
CA VAL A 160 18.83 9.32 23.64
C VAL A 160 18.76 10.87 23.66
N ALA A 161 17.51 11.39 23.61
CA ALA A 161 16.95 12.60 24.25
C ALA A 161 17.13 14.06 23.72
N ASP A 162 16.06 14.81 24.06
CA ASP A 162 15.84 16.24 24.35
C ASP A 162 15.65 17.28 23.22
N SER A 163 14.41 17.82 23.15
CA SER A 163 14.16 19.26 23.02
C SER A 163 12.73 19.65 23.46
N ASP A 164 12.66 20.70 24.29
CA ASP A 164 11.48 21.25 25.00
C ASP A 164 10.61 22.20 24.16
N ALA A 165 9.62 21.68 23.42
CA ALA A 165 8.45 22.46 23.00
C ALA A 165 7.17 21.62 23.08
N PRO A 166 6.05 22.12 23.66
CA PRO A 166 4.97 21.28 24.13
C PRO A 166 3.99 20.86 23.03
N LEU A 167 4.02 19.57 22.66
CA LEU A 167 2.88 18.86 22.06
C LEU A 167 1.81 18.62 23.14
N GLN A 168 0.91 19.58 23.31
CA GLN A 168 -0.11 19.59 24.38
C GLN A 168 -1.54 19.22 23.94
N THR A 169 -1.87 19.13 22.65
CA THR A 169 -3.29 19.19 22.25
C THR A 169 -3.98 17.88 21.87
N LEU A 170 -3.25 16.81 21.52
CA LEU A 170 -3.89 15.49 21.41
C LEU A 170 -4.33 15.02 22.80
N ASP A 171 -5.63 15.12 23.08
CA ASP A 171 -6.24 14.66 24.31
C ASP A 171 -5.90 13.18 24.54
N ARG A 172 -4.97 12.97 25.48
CA ARG A 172 -4.40 11.67 25.83
C ARG A 172 -5.40 10.73 26.49
N THR A 173 -6.59 11.21 26.83
CA THR A 173 -7.59 10.41 27.54
C THR A 173 -8.30 9.40 26.63
N ALA A 174 -8.28 9.62 25.31
CA ALA A 174 -8.89 8.71 24.33
C ALA A 174 -7.87 7.84 23.58
N LEU A 175 -6.66 8.35 23.31
CA LEU A 175 -5.65 7.61 22.53
C LEU A 175 -4.78 6.70 23.40
N PRO A 176 -4.40 5.51 22.92
CA PRO A 176 -3.43 4.66 23.61
C PRO A 176 -2.12 5.42 23.73
N LYS A 177 -1.50 5.39 24.92
CA LYS A 177 -0.22 6.05 25.19
C LYS A 177 0.84 5.76 24.12
N VAL A 178 0.87 4.52 23.63
CA VAL A 178 1.78 4.07 22.56
C VAL A 178 1.59 4.88 21.27
N MET A 179 0.36 5.15 20.84
CA MET A 179 0.11 5.96 19.63
C MET A 179 0.58 7.39 19.82
N VAL A 180 0.36 7.97 21.00
CA VAL A 180 0.78 9.34 21.32
C VAL A 180 2.31 9.45 21.34
N GLU A 181 2.99 8.46 21.91
CA GLU A 181 4.47 8.41 21.96
C GLU A 181 5.06 8.20 20.57
N GLN A 182 4.49 7.29 19.78
CA GLN A 182 4.87 7.04 18.40
C GLN A 182 4.65 8.27 17.51
N ALA A 183 3.50 8.92 17.63
CA ALA A 183 3.20 10.14 16.91
C ALA A 183 4.16 11.27 17.30
N ARG A 184 4.47 11.42 18.59
CA ARG A 184 5.47 12.40 19.06
C ARG A 184 6.84 12.14 18.45
N ALA A 185 7.31 10.89 18.46
CA ALA A 185 8.60 10.54 17.88
C ALA A 185 8.66 10.87 16.37
N LEU A 186 7.59 10.58 15.64
CA LEU A 186 7.46 10.91 14.22
C LEU A 186 7.36 12.42 13.96
N MET A 187 6.67 13.17 14.81
CA MET A 187 6.60 14.63 14.70
C MET A 187 7.93 15.30 15.05
N GLN A 188 8.71 14.73 15.96
CA GLN A 188 10.08 15.21 16.22
C GLN A 188 10.98 15.03 15.00
N LEU A 189 10.81 13.92 14.25
CA LEU A 189 11.49 13.73 12.96
C LEU A 189 11.07 14.75 11.89
N SER A 190 9.89 15.36 12.03
CA SER A 190 9.38 16.38 11.10
C SER A 190 9.79 17.80 11.45
N ALA A 191 10.26 18.05 12.68
CA ALA A 191 10.59 19.39 13.15
C ALA A 191 11.82 19.95 12.43
N GLU A 192 11.75 21.24 12.07
CA GLU A 192 12.89 21.97 11.51
C GLU A 192 14.06 21.92 12.51
N GLY A 193 15.22 21.45 12.05
CA GLY A 193 16.42 21.30 12.90
C GLY A 193 16.62 19.92 13.53
N ALA A 194 15.76 18.94 13.24
CA ALA A 194 16.08 17.55 13.57
C ALA A 194 17.44 17.18 12.95
N SER A 195 18.32 16.56 13.73
CA SER A 195 19.67 16.12 13.30
C SER A 195 19.63 14.95 12.30
N VAL A 196 18.46 14.66 11.74
CA VAL A 196 18.21 13.51 10.89
C VAL A 196 18.31 13.92 9.44
N GLU A 197 19.28 13.32 8.75
CA GLU A 197 19.50 13.55 7.34
C GLU A 197 18.37 12.87 6.53
N TRP A 198 17.54 13.69 5.89
CA TRP A 198 16.51 13.25 4.96
C TRP A 198 17.10 13.17 3.56
N LYS A 199 17.01 12.00 2.93
CA LYS A 199 17.47 11.77 1.56
C LYS A 199 16.30 11.93 0.62
N GLN A 200 16.45 12.78 -0.39
CA GLN A 200 15.44 12.91 -1.43
C GLN A 200 15.39 11.61 -2.26
N ALA A 201 14.28 10.88 -2.15
CA ALA A 201 14.05 9.64 -2.89
C ALA A 201 13.38 9.93 -4.24
N VAL A 202 12.39 10.82 -4.25
CA VAL A 202 11.68 11.23 -5.48
C VAL A 202 11.32 12.70 -5.43
N LEU A 203 11.58 13.40 -6.54
CA LEU A 203 11.09 14.76 -6.77
C LEU A 203 10.32 14.79 -8.10
N LYS A 204 9.02 15.03 -8.02
CA LYS A 204 8.21 15.41 -9.17
C LYS A 204 7.92 16.90 -9.04
N LYS A 205 8.54 17.67 -9.94
CA LYS A 205 8.56 19.15 -9.88
C LYS A 205 7.15 19.69 -9.60
N ASP A 206 7.03 20.45 -8.52
CA ASP A 206 5.82 21.14 -8.03
C ASP A 206 4.63 20.24 -7.64
N GLU A 207 4.76 18.91 -7.69
CA GLU A 207 3.68 17.98 -7.36
C GLU A 207 3.93 17.23 -6.06
N MET A 208 5.15 16.74 -5.86
CA MET A 208 5.43 15.79 -4.80
C MET A 208 6.94 15.70 -4.50
N LEU A 209 7.25 15.72 -3.21
CA LEU A 209 8.57 15.44 -2.65
C LEU A 209 8.47 14.22 -1.74
N LEU A 210 9.20 13.16 -2.06
CA LEU A 210 9.37 11.99 -1.21
C LEU A 210 10.81 11.99 -0.69
N GLU A 211 10.95 11.96 0.62
CA GLU A 211 12.23 11.85 1.31
C GLU A 211 12.22 10.60 2.19
N THR A 212 13.36 9.95 2.34
CA THR A 212 13.52 8.80 3.24
C THR A 212 14.60 9.09 4.26
N THR A 213 14.46 8.49 5.43
CA THR A 213 15.52 8.46 6.43
C THR A 213 15.47 7.16 7.22
N THR A 214 16.54 6.86 7.93
CA THR A 214 16.62 5.70 8.83
C THR A 214 17.00 6.20 10.22
N LEU A 215 16.13 5.96 11.20
CA LEU A 215 16.40 6.26 12.60
C LEU A 215 16.28 4.96 13.40
N ASN A 216 17.32 4.61 14.17
CA ASN A 216 17.34 3.41 15.01
C ASN A 216 17.03 2.10 14.24
N GLY A 217 17.50 2.00 12.99
CA GLY A 217 17.23 0.84 12.12
C GLY A 217 15.79 0.77 11.57
N VAL A 218 14.94 1.74 11.91
CA VAL A 218 13.60 1.88 11.35
C VAL A 218 13.64 2.90 10.21
N ARG A 219 13.10 2.50 9.06
CA ARG A 219 13.00 3.38 7.89
C ARG A 219 11.72 4.19 7.97
N TYR A 220 11.85 5.46 7.62
CA TYR A 220 10.75 6.41 7.55
C TYR A 220 10.74 7.04 6.16
N ALA A 221 9.54 7.29 5.65
CA ALA A 221 9.36 8.08 4.43
C ALA A 221 8.51 9.31 4.77
N ARG A 222 8.98 10.48 4.36
CA ARG A 222 8.25 11.74 4.42
C ARG A 222 7.76 12.08 3.02
N LEU A 223 6.46 12.25 2.88
CA LEU A 223 5.82 12.66 1.65
C LEU A 223 5.23 14.05 1.82
N SER A 224 5.61 14.98 0.96
CA SER A 224 5.05 16.33 0.90
C SER A 224 4.44 16.58 -0.46
N MET A 225 3.17 16.97 -0.51
CA MET A 225 2.48 17.26 -1.77
C MET A 225 1.45 18.39 -1.63
N LEU A 226 1.19 19.09 -2.73
CA LEU A 226 0.06 20.02 -2.83
C LEU A 226 -1.15 19.29 -3.39
N ILE A 227 -2.30 19.55 -2.79
CA ILE A 227 -3.57 18.92 -3.11
C ILE A 227 -4.57 20.03 -3.41
N ASP A 228 -5.16 19.97 -4.59
CA ASP A 228 -6.23 20.86 -5.05
C ASP A 228 -7.57 20.50 -4.37
N LEU A 229 -7.59 20.57 -3.04
CA LEU A 229 -8.75 20.48 -2.17
C LEU A 229 -8.51 21.38 -0.96
N SER A 230 -9.56 22.02 -0.44
CA SER A 230 -9.49 22.67 0.88
C SER A 230 -9.25 21.63 1.97
N VAL A 231 -8.74 22.04 3.13
CA VAL A 231 -8.46 21.12 4.26
C VAL A 231 -9.67 20.25 4.61
N PRO A 232 -10.91 20.77 4.78
CA PRO A 232 -12.07 19.92 5.08
C PRO A 232 -12.38 18.87 3.99
N HIS A 233 -12.22 19.25 2.71
CA HIS A 233 -12.44 18.33 1.59
C HIS A 233 -11.33 17.29 1.50
N ALA A 234 -10.08 17.64 1.77
CA ALA A 234 -8.96 16.72 1.81
C ALA A 234 -9.11 15.71 2.97
N VAL A 235 -9.57 16.15 4.15
CA VAL A 235 -9.91 15.25 5.27
C VAL A 235 -10.96 14.24 4.86
N THR A 236 -12.08 14.72 4.30
CA THR A 236 -13.18 13.85 3.83
C THR A 236 -12.67 12.88 2.75
N CYS A 237 -11.91 13.37 1.77
CA CYS A 237 -11.42 12.58 0.65
C CYS A 237 -10.44 11.50 1.10
N MET A 238 -9.46 11.84 1.96
CA MET A 238 -8.28 11.01 2.20
C MET A 238 -8.22 10.33 3.57
N ILE A 239 -8.83 10.92 4.59
CA ILE A 239 -8.59 10.53 5.99
C ILE A 239 -9.86 9.94 6.62
N ASP A 240 -10.98 10.65 6.54
CA ASP A 240 -12.20 10.27 7.25
C ASP A 240 -12.80 9.00 6.64
N MET A 241 -12.57 7.88 7.33
CA MET A 241 -13.04 6.55 6.91
C MET A 241 -14.50 6.31 7.25
N SER A 242 -15.15 7.20 8.02
CA SER A 242 -16.57 7.03 8.38
C SER A 242 -17.54 7.69 7.41
N VAL A 243 -17.03 8.42 6.41
CA VAL A 243 -17.84 9.03 5.36
C VAL A 243 -18.60 7.95 4.58
N PRO A 244 -19.94 8.04 4.50
CA PRO A 244 -20.74 7.14 3.67
C PRO A 244 -20.32 7.21 2.21
N ASP A 245 -20.55 6.15 1.45
CA ASP A 245 -20.26 6.10 0.01
C ASP A 245 -18.78 6.31 -0.39
N ARG A 246 -17.83 6.25 0.56
CA ARG A 246 -16.38 6.42 0.29
C ARG A 246 -15.83 5.55 -0.86
N SER A 247 -16.40 4.36 -1.04
CA SER A 247 -16.05 3.45 -2.15
C SER A 247 -16.32 4.04 -3.54
N ARG A 248 -17.10 5.12 -3.66
CA ARG A 248 -17.33 5.80 -4.95
C ARG A 248 -16.10 6.54 -5.46
N TRP A 249 -15.22 7.00 -4.58
CA TRP A 249 -13.99 7.68 -4.98
C TRP A 249 -12.71 6.95 -4.56
N ASN A 250 -12.70 6.22 -3.45
CA ASN A 250 -11.53 5.46 -3.00
C ASN A 250 -11.45 4.13 -3.75
N GLN A 251 -10.51 4.01 -4.69
CA GLN A 251 -10.37 2.76 -5.47
C GLN A 251 -9.58 1.67 -4.76
N MET A 252 -8.82 2.02 -3.72
CA MET A 252 -8.01 1.04 -2.99
C MET A 252 -8.85 0.18 -2.06
N ALA A 253 -10.05 0.63 -1.70
CA ALA A 253 -10.94 -0.07 -0.80
C ALA A 253 -12.24 -0.50 -1.50
N ASP A 254 -12.51 -1.80 -1.53
CA ASP A 254 -13.81 -2.34 -1.95
C ASP A 254 -14.90 -1.96 -0.94
N ARG A 255 -14.54 -2.03 0.35
CA ARG A 255 -15.45 -1.80 1.47
C ARG A 255 -14.68 -1.28 2.68
N VAL A 256 -15.32 -0.40 3.43
CA VAL A 256 -14.84 0.05 4.75
C VAL A 256 -15.89 -0.36 5.78
N GLU A 257 -15.48 -1.09 6.81
CA GLU A 257 -16.30 -1.43 7.97
C GLU A 257 -15.89 -0.54 9.13
N VAL A 258 -16.78 0.33 9.61
CA VAL A 258 -16.51 1.19 10.76
C VAL A 258 -16.96 0.48 12.02
N HIS A 259 -16.04 0.26 12.96
CA HIS A 259 -16.28 -0.40 14.26
C HIS A 259 -16.48 0.61 15.38
N ARG A 260 -15.81 1.77 15.28
CA ARG A 260 -15.91 2.89 16.23
C ARG A 260 -15.84 4.19 15.46
N ASP A 261 -16.68 5.15 15.83
CA ASP A 261 -16.70 6.52 15.32
C ASP A 261 -17.12 7.45 16.47
N GLU A 262 -16.14 8.09 17.11
CA GLU A 262 -16.32 8.92 18.28
C GLU A 262 -15.81 10.34 18.00
N ARG A 263 -16.61 11.34 18.36
CA ARG A 263 -16.26 12.75 18.20
C ARG A 263 -16.30 13.45 19.55
N ALA A 264 -15.18 14.01 19.96
CA ALA A 264 -15.00 14.73 21.21
C ALA A 264 -14.36 16.10 20.93
N GLY A 265 -15.21 17.12 20.77
CA GLY A 265 -14.75 18.47 20.41
C GLY A 265 -14.06 18.48 19.04
N LYS A 266 -12.77 18.79 19.03
CA LYS A 266 -11.92 18.83 17.82
C LYS A 266 -11.26 17.49 17.48
N VAL A 267 -11.47 16.47 18.31
CA VAL A 267 -10.89 15.15 18.14
C VAL A 267 -11.94 14.21 17.56
N HIS A 268 -11.56 13.47 16.51
CA HIS A 268 -12.36 12.44 15.87
C HIS A 268 -11.56 11.13 15.85
N ASP A 269 -12.04 10.12 16.56
CA ASP A 269 -11.41 8.80 16.68
C ASP A 269 -12.25 7.74 15.96
N VAL A 270 -11.62 7.06 15.01
CA VAL A 270 -12.27 6.08 14.14
C VAL A 270 -11.49 4.78 14.18
N VAL A 271 -12.18 3.67 14.44
CA VAL A 271 -11.63 2.32 14.24
C VAL A 271 -12.36 1.70 13.07
N CYS A 272 -11.64 1.29 12.03
CA CYS A 272 -12.24 0.73 10.82
C CYS A 272 -11.42 -0.40 10.21
N THR A 273 -12.08 -1.33 9.52
CA THR A 273 -11.44 -2.33 8.65
C THR A 273 -11.59 -1.92 7.20
N LEU A 274 -10.46 -1.74 6.51
CA LEU A 274 -10.44 -1.57 5.06
C LEU A 274 -10.31 -2.94 4.39
N HIS A 275 -11.18 -3.21 3.42
CA HIS A 275 -11.08 -4.35 2.52
C HIS A 275 -10.42 -3.89 1.22
N PHE A 276 -9.21 -4.36 0.95
CA PHE A 276 -8.42 -3.83 -0.16
C PHE A 276 -8.80 -4.43 -1.51
N LYS A 277 -9.07 -3.55 -2.46
CA LYS A 277 -9.18 -3.85 -3.88
C LYS A 277 -7.81 -3.81 -4.53
N MET A 278 -6.99 -4.83 -4.29
CA MET A 278 -5.70 -4.96 -4.96
C MET A 278 -5.70 -6.12 -5.95
N PRO A 279 -5.13 -5.94 -7.17
CA PRO A 279 -4.81 -7.04 -8.07
C PRO A 279 -3.94 -8.08 -7.36
N GLY A 280 -4.02 -9.34 -7.79
CA GLY A 280 -3.31 -10.45 -7.13
C GLY A 280 -1.80 -10.21 -6.93
N VAL A 281 -1.14 -9.48 -7.86
CA VAL A 281 0.34 -9.29 -7.83
C VAL A 281 0.71 -8.46 -6.63
N ALA A 282 -0.07 -7.41 -6.42
CA ALA A 282 0.15 -6.49 -5.34
C ALA A 282 -0.13 -7.18 -4.01
N LYS A 283 -1.03 -8.17 -3.94
CA LYS A 283 -1.23 -8.97 -2.72
C LYS A 283 -0.06 -9.92 -2.47
N LEU A 284 0.44 -10.58 -3.52
CA LEU A 284 1.55 -11.53 -3.43
C LEU A 284 2.89 -10.84 -3.11
N ILE A 285 3.24 -9.77 -3.84
CA ILE A 285 4.48 -9.01 -3.66
C ILE A 285 4.49 -8.26 -2.33
N LYS A 286 3.34 -7.79 -1.83
CA LYS A 286 3.29 -6.91 -0.65
C LYS A 286 3.03 -7.64 0.66
N SER A 287 2.70 -8.94 0.64
CA SER A 287 2.19 -9.69 1.81
C SER A 287 1.02 -8.99 2.53
N ILE A 288 0.36 -8.02 1.89
CA ILE A 288 -0.69 -7.22 2.52
C ILE A 288 -1.95 -8.07 2.61
N PRO A 289 -2.54 -8.23 3.82
CA PRO A 289 -3.75 -9.00 3.98
C PRO A 289 -4.91 -8.40 3.17
N SER A 290 -5.87 -9.23 2.77
CA SER A 290 -7.07 -8.80 2.02
C SER A 290 -7.91 -7.76 2.78
N LYS A 291 -7.74 -7.69 4.09
CA LYS A 291 -8.30 -6.66 4.96
C LYS A 291 -7.28 -6.25 6.03
N MET A 292 -7.30 -4.99 6.42
CA MET A 292 -6.50 -4.49 7.54
C MET A 292 -7.36 -3.57 8.39
N THR A 293 -7.24 -3.72 9.71
CA THR A 293 -7.93 -2.87 10.67
C THR A 293 -6.99 -1.77 11.11
N PHE A 294 -7.50 -0.54 11.14
CA PHE A 294 -6.79 0.65 11.54
C PHE A 294 -7.56 1.38 12.61
N ARG A 295 -6.82 2.10 13.45
CA ARG A 295 -7.34 3.20 14.27
C ARG A 295 -6.77 4.50 13.75
N ILE A 296 -7.63 5.48 13.55
CA ILE A 296 -7.33 6.81 13.03
C ILE A 296 -7.83 7.82 14.04
N ALA A 297 -6.91 8.61 14.58
CA ALA A 297 -7.28 9.76 15.38
C ALA A 297 -6.95 11.03 14.61
N ILE A 298 -7.95 11.89 14.46
CA ILE A 298 -7.91 13.14 13.70
C ILE A 298 -8.11 14.28 14.71
N GLU A 299 -7.30 15.31 14.60
CA GLU A 299 -7.37 16.51 15.43
C GLU A 299 -7.44 17.75 14.54
N GLU A 300 -8.53 18.51 14.69
CA GLU A 300 -8.72 19.79 14.02
C GLU A 300 -7.96 20.93 14.72
N ASP A 301 -7.53 21.92 13.94
CA ASP A 301 -6.73 23.07 14.37
C ASP A 301 -5.36 22.71 14.96
N ALA A 302 -4.79 21.57 14.56
CA ALA A 302 -3.48 21.09 14.99
C ALA A 302 -2.54 20.87 13.80
N PRO A 303 -1.26 21.29 13.86
CA PRO A 303 -0.60 21.95 15.00
C PRO A 303 -0.93 23.46 15.11
N LYS A 304 -1.67 24.02 14.15
CA LYS A 304 -2.06 25.43 14.11
C LYS A 304 -3.51 25.57 13.61
N PRO A 305 -4.20 26.68 13.93
CA PRO A 305 -5.56 26.94 13.45
C PRO A 305 -5.70 26.77 11.94
N GLY A 306 -6.79 26.12 11.51
CA GLY A 306 -7.09 25.80 10.12
C GLY A 306 -6.36 24.59 9.55
N SER A 307 -5.47 23.95 10.31
CA SER A 307 -4.81 22.70 9.93
C SER A 307 -5.50 21.49 10.55
N VAL A 308 -5.27 20.30 10.01
CA VAL A 308 -5.75 19.04 10.58
C VAL A 308 -4.58 18.08 10.66
N SER A 309 -4.36 17.50 11.84
CA SER A 309 -3.37 16.45 12.03
C SER A 309 -4.07 15.11 12.25
N TYR A 310 -3.47 14.02 11.81
CA TYR A 310 -3.96 12.70 12.13
C TYR A 310 -2.85 11.69 12.36
N VAL A 311 -3.18 10.68 13.15
CA VAL A 311 -2.35 9.50 13.40
C VAL A 311 -3.14 8.28 13.00
N MET A 312 -2.57 7.43 12.16
CA MET A 312 -3.15 6.15 11.77
C MET A 312 -2.21 5.02 12.17
N THR A 313 -2.75 4.01 12.85
CA THR A 313 -2.01 2.80 13.22
C THR A 313 -2.79 1.53 12.92
N GLY A 314 -2.09 0.42 12.68
CA GLY A 314 -2.72 -0.91 12.66
C GLY A 314 -3.37 -1.24 14.01
N TRP A 315 -4.52 -1.91 14.00
CA TRP A 315 -5.31 -2.13 15.22
C TRP A 315 -5.80 -3.58 15.32
N ASP A 316 -5.65 -4.21 16.48
CA ASP A 316 -6.25 -5.50 16.80
C ASP A 316 -7.61 -5.27 17.51
N LEU A 317 -8.70 -5.60 16.80
CA LEU A 317 -10.07 -5.48 17.31
C LEU A 317 -10.34 -6.34 18.55
N LYS A 318 -9.65 -7.48 18.72
CA LYS A 318 -9.91 -8.40 19.83
C LYS A 318 -9.31 -7.90 21.12
N SER A 319 -8.08 -7.38 21.08
CA SER A 319 -7.40 -6.84 22.25
C SER A 319 -7.65 -5.36 22.46
N ASP A 320 -8.29 -4.68 21.51
CA ASP A 320 -8.47 -3.22 21.45
C ASP A 320 -7.13 -2.48 21.69
N ALA A 321 -6.11 -2.89 20.94
CA ALA A 321 -4.75 -2.40 21.09
C ALA A 321 -4.06 -2.21 19.72
N PRO A 322 -2.98 -1.41 19.63
CA PRO A 322 -2.19 -1.33 18.42
C PRO A 322 -1.72 -2.72 17.98
N ASP A 323 -1.85 -3.03 16.69
CA ASP A 323 -1.23 -4.22 16.12
C ASP A 323 0.29 -4.02 16.17
N THR A 324 0.99 -4.97 16.79
CA THR A 324 2.46 -4.96 16.93
C THR A 324 3.15 -5.89 15.94
N SER A 325 2.39 -6.50 15.02
CA SER A 325 2.94 -7.34 13.97
C SER A 325 3.94 -6.57 13.08
N SER A 326 4.81 -7.31 12.39
CA SER A 326 5.77 -6.75 11.42
C SER A 326 5.10 -6.03 10.24
N MET A 327 3.78 -6.15 10.11
CA MET A 327 2.94 -5.53 9.09
C MET A 327 2.25 -4.26 9.59
N SER A 328 2.45 -3.89 10.85
CA SER A 328 1.85 -2.70 11.44
C SER A 328 2.33 -1.43 10.73
N MET A 329 1.38 -0.67 10.22
CA MET A 329 1.63 0.63 9.61
C MET A 329 1.45 1.69 10.69
N LEU A 330 2.39 2.63 10.77
CA LEU A 330 2.24 3.85 11.55
C LEU A 330 2.42 5.04 10.60
N ARG A 331 1.43 5.90 10.57
CA ARG A 331 1.40 7.12 9.76
C ARG A 331 1.01 8.30 10.62
N VAL A 332 1.77 9.38 10.49
CA VAL A 332 1.40 10.72 11.00
C VAL A 332 1.31 11.65 9.82
N ALA A 333 0.33 12.53 9.82
CA ALA A 333 0.22 13.50 8.75
C ALA A 333 -0.48 14.78 9.19
N THR A 334 -0.16 15.85 8.49
CA THR A 334 -0.72 17.17 8.69
C THR A 334 -1.20 17.72 7.35
N LEU A 335 -2.41 18.26 7.36
CA LEU A 335 -3.05 18.95 6.26
C LEU A 335 -3.13 20.43 6.65
N GLU A 336 -2.52 21.30 5.88
CA GLU A 336 -2.53 22.73 6.15
C GLU A 336 -3.01 23.54 4.94
N PRO A 337 -3.68 24.68 5.13
CA PRO A 337 -4.05 25.56 4.03
C PRO A 337 -2.80 26.06 3.29
N ALA A 338 -2.80 25.97 1.95
CA ALA A 338 -1.70 26.41 1.10
C ALA A 338 -2.13 27.40 0.01
N GLY A 339 -3.40 27.83 0.03
CA GLY A 339 -4.01 28.73 -0.92
C GLY A 339 -5.54 28.58 -0.91
N GLU A 340 -6.24 29.36 -1.73
CA GLU A 340 -7.69 29.19 -1.91
C GLU A 340 -7.99 27.84 -2.55
N GLY A 341 -8.73 26.99 -1.85
CA GLY A 341 -9.09 25.66 -2.35
C GLY A 341 -7.93 24.66 -2.42
N VAL A 342 -6.74 24.99 -1.91
CA VAL A 342 -5.54 24.15 -1.96
C VAL A 342 -5.02 23.91 -0.54
N CYS A 343 -4.66 22.67 -0.25
CA CYS A 343 -3.95 22.31 0.98
C CYS A 343 -2.62 21.64 0.67
N ARG A 344 -1.67 21.81 1.59
CA ARG A 344 -0.44 21.02 1.62
C ARG A 344 -0.66 19.84 2.54
N VAL A 345 -0.24 18.67 2.08
CA VAL A 345 -0.25 17.45 2.86
C VAL A 345 1.18 17.03 3.09
N GLN A 346 1.52 16.82 4.35
CA GLN A 346 2.79 16.25 4.76
C GLN A 346 2.50 14.99 5.56
N THR A 347 3.03 13.85 5.12
CA THR A 347 2.92 12.56 5.82
C THR A 347 4.29 12.05 6.20
N ILE A 348 4.38 11.35 7.31
CA ILE A 348 5.53 10.55 7.71
C ILE A 348 5.04 9.14 8.02
N ASP A 349 5.60 8.19 7.29
CA ASP A 349 5.23 6.79 7.35
C ASP A 349 6.41 5.97 7.84
N GLN A 350 6.18 5.14 8.83
CA GLN A 350 7.08 4.03 9.11
C GLN A 350 6.98 3.03 7.95
N GLN A 351 8.11 2.81 7.28
CA GLN A 351 8.18 1.90 6.13
C GLN A 351 8.24 0.45 6.61
N MET A 352 7.55 -0.44 5.91
CA MET A 352 7.62 -1.89 6.19
C MET A 352 9.06 -2.37 6.03
N GLN A 353 9.63 -2.97 7.08
CA GLN A 353 11.03 -3.42 7.05
C GLN A 353 11.25 -4.56 6.05
N ALA A 354 10.24 -5.41 5.84
CA ALA A 354 10.29 -6.52 4.90
C ALA A 354 10.31 -6.08 3.42
N VAL A 355 9.89 -4.84 3.11
CA VAL A 355 9.80 -4.35 1.73
C VAL A 355 11.08 -3.61 1.37
N PRO A 356 11.83 -3.99 0.31
CA PRO A 356 13.01 -3.25 -0.12
C PRO A 356 12.73 -1.76 -0.38
N GLU A 357 13.69 -0.87 -0.09
CA GLU A 357 13.49 0.60 -0.08
C GLU A 357 12.94 1.19 -1.39
N TRP A 358 13.73 1.27 -2.44
CA TRP A 358 13.43 0.66 -3.74
C TRP A 358 11.96 0.47 -4.11
N LEU A 359 11.40 -0.67 -3.74
CA LEU A 359 10.06 -1.09 -4.11
C LEU A 359 9.03 -0.20 -3.42
N SER A 360 9.31 0.17 -2.19
CA SER A 360 8.51 1.14 -1.45
C SER A 360 8.54 2.53 -2.09
N ASN A 361 9.71 3.02 -2.50
CA ASN A 361 9.87 4.33 -3.15
C ASN A 361 9.19 4.37 -4.52
N MET A 362 9.33 3.32 -5.32
CA MET A 362 8.62 3.16 -6.59
C MET A 362 7.11 3.15 -6.37
N TRP A 363 6.62 2.41 -5.37
CA TRP A 363 5.20 2.34 -5.04
C TRP A 363 4.64 3.70 -4.57
N MET A 364 5.33 4.37 -3.66
CA MET A 364 4.96 5.69 -3.14
C MET A 364 4.95 6.75 -4.24
N SER A 365 5.90 6.70 -5.17
CA SER A 365 6.03 7.75 -6.19
C SER A 365 5.15 7.58 -7.41
N ASN A 366 4.93 6.35 -7.87
CA ASN A 366 4.20 6.07 -9.11
C ASN A 366 2.79 5.60 -8.87
N THR A 367 2.56 4.72 -7.90
CA THR A 367 1.22 4.18 -7.64
C THR A 367 0.44 5.10 -6.72
N PHE A 368 1.00 5.49 -5.58
CA PHE A 368 0.28 6.28 -4.58
C PHE A 368 -0.07 7.67 -5.10
N ALA A 369 0.87 8.40 -5.73
CA ALA A 369 0.58 9.72 -6.29
C ALA A 369 -0.52 9.69 -7.37
N LYS A 370 -0.46 8.70 -8.29
CA LYS A 370 -1.51 8.51 -9.32
C LYS A 370 -2.85 8.17 -8.68
N GLN A 371 -2.84 7.32 -7.66
CA GLN A 371 -4.02 6.91 -6.93
C GLN A 371 -4.67 8.07 -6.19
N VAL A 372 -3.91 8.88 -5.45
CA VAL A 372 -4.40 10.07 -4.74
C VAL A 372 -5.04 11.04 -5.73
N LYS A 373 -4.37 11.35 -6.85
CA LYS A 373 -4.95 12.21 -7.90
C LYS A 373 -6.26 11.64 -8.45
N ALA A 374 -6.31 10.33 -8.70
CA ALA A 374 -7.51 9.67 -9.22
C ALA A 374 -8.67 9.70 -8.21
N ASP A 375 -8.39 9.45 -6.93
CA ASP A 375 -9.38 9.50 -5.86
C ASP A 375 -9.89 10.94 -5.66
N MET A 376 -9.00 11.94 -5.71
CA MET A 376 -9.39 13.36 -5.66
C MET A 376 -10.31 13.75 -6.81
N MET A 377 -9.99 13.38 -8.05
CA MET A 377 -10.83 13.69 -9.21
C MET A 377 -12.23 13.07 -9.07
N ARG A 378 -12.31 11.83 -8.59
CA ARG A 378 -13.59 11.15 -8.33
C ARG A 378 -14.35 11.80 -7.18
N TYR A 379 -13.65 12.18 -6.12
CA TYR A 379 -14.22 12.89 -4.99
C TYR A 379 -14.80 14.24 -5.43
N LYS A 380 -14.03 15.06 -6.15
CA LYS A 380 -14.50 16.34 -6.70
C LYS A 380 -15.77 16.18 -7.51
N LYS A 381 -15.79 15.20 -8.43
CA LYS A 381 -16.98 14.85 -9.22
C LYS A 381 -18.15 14.44 -8.34
N HIS A 382 -17.90 13.65 -7.30
CA HIS A 382 -18.93 13.17 -6.38
C HIS A 382 -19.59 14.30 -5.58
N VAL A 383 -18.79 15.26 -5.08
CA VAL A 383 -19.28 16.37 -4.26
C VAL A 383 -19.60 17.64 -5.07
N GLY A 384 -19.47 17.61 -6.40
CA GLY A 384 -19.78 18.74 -7.27
C GLY A 384 -18.75 19.88 -7.23
N LEU A 385 -17.51 19.58 -6.85
CA LEU A 385 -16.40 20.53 -6.93
C LEU A 385 -15.84 20.57 -8.35
N LYS A 386 -15.38 21.76 -8.77
CA LYS A 386 -14.77 21.97 -10.09
C LYS A 386 -13.29 21.64 -10.11
#